data_AF-A0A6G0RI60-F1
#
_entry.id   AF-A0A6G0RI60-F1
#
_cell.length_a   1.000
_cell.length_b   1.000
_cell.length_c   1.000
_cell.angle_alpha   90.00
_cell.angle_beta   90.00
_cell.angle_gamma   90.00
#
_symmetry.space_group_name_H-M   'P 1'
#
loop_
_entity.id
_entity.type
_entity.pdbx_description
1 polymer ?
#
loop_
_entity_poly.entity_id
_entity_poly.type
_entity_poly.pdbx_seq_one_letter_code
_entity_poly.pdbx_strand_id
1 'polypeptide(L)'
;MRWTRDVAWLAQDWTKVTGRPVELFARDTECKGKNARATESRLAQQAAEVAAKFATCPRECKFFREDTTNEIGFNEVVVVLAEDAWLNDAIISYALAVMCEGKEGVHTLSSLVVNSKKFPTPPRLRLFSMEFIVLPVNHGSNRWTLIVVEV
;
A
#
# COMPACT_ATOMS: atom_id res chain seq x y z
N MET A 1 -20.26 10.86 13.76
CA MET A 1 -20.16 10.32 12.37
C MET A 1 -18.95 9.40 12.30
N ARG A 2 -18.98 8.32 11.53
CA ARG A 2 -17.91 7.29 11.48
C ARG A 2 -16.54 7.83 11.06
N TRP A 3 -16.53 8.78 10.12
CA TRP A 3 -15.35 9.57 9.75
C TRP A 3 -14.54 10.11 10.94
N THR A 4 -15.22 10.61 11.97
CA THR A 4 -14.57 11.16 13.18
C THR A 4 -13.82 10.07 13.95
N ARG A 5 -14.31 8.83 13.93
CA ARG A 5 -13.66 7.67 14.56
C ARG A 5 -12.43 7.22 13.76
N ASP A 6 -12.50 7.24 12.44
CA ASP A 6 -11.40 6.81 11.57
C ASP A 6 -10.24 7.82 11.61
N VAL A 7 -10.57 9.11 11.61
CA VAL A 7 -9.60 10.19 11.87
C VAL A 7 -9.02 10.06 13.28
N ALA A 8 -9.81 9.68 14.29
CA ALA A 8 -9.31 9.44 15.64
C ALA A 8 -8.38 8.22 15.74
N TRP A 9 -8.63 7.16 14.97
CA TRP A 9 -7.73 6.01 14.86
C TRP A 9 -6.41 6.39 14.18
N LEU A 10 -6.47 7.12 13.06
CA LEU A 10 -5.27 7.64 12.38
C LEU A 10 -4.47 8.60 13.28
N ALA A 11 -5.16 9.37 14.12
CA ALA A 11 -4.56 10.31 15.07
C ALA A 11 -4.17 9.68 16.42
N GLN A 12 -4.22 8.34 16.53
CA GLN A 12 -3.82 7.67 17.77
C GLN A 12 -2.33 7.86 18.05
N ASP A 13 -1.93 7.56 19.29
CA ASP A 13 -0.54 7.60 19.69
C ASP A 13 0.22 6.38 19.16
N TRP A 14 0.77 6.52 17.95
CA TRP A 14 1.54 5.46 17.28
C TRP A 14 2.81 5.04 18.03
N THR A 15 3.30 5.85 18.97
CA THR A 15 4.45 5.47 19.82
C THR A 15 4.11 4.35 20.81
N LYS A 16 2.81 4.13 21.08
CA LYS A 16 2.32 3.05 21.95
C LYS A 16 2.05 1.74 21.20
N VAL A 17 2.09 1.75 19.87
CA VAL A 17 1.86 0.56 19.05
C VAL A 17 3.15 -0.25 19.01
N THR A 18 3.16 -1.41 19.66
CA THR A 18 4.32 -2.30 19.68
C THR A 18 4.43 -3.05 18.35
N GLY A 19 5.20 -2.51 17.41
CA GLY A 19 5.53 -3.14 16.14
C GLY A 19 6.99 -2.88 15.77
N ARG A 20 7.66 -3.83 15.11
CA ARG A 20 8.99 -3.58 14.55
C ARG A 20 8.85 -2.75 13.28
N PRO A 21 9.72 -1.75 13.04
CA PRO A 21 9.75 -1.04 11.77
C PRO A 21 9.93 -2.04 10.62
N VAL A 22 9.05 -1.93 9.62
CA VAL A 22 9.13 -2.78 8.43
C VAL A 22 10.28 -2.27 7.55
N GLU A 23 11.41 -2.98 7.55
CA GLU A 23 12.60 -2.62 6.76
C GLU A 23 12.31 -2.46 5.26
N LEU A 24 11.35 -3.23 4.74
CA LEU A 24 10.94 -3.23 3.33
C LEU A 24 10.58 -1.83 2.82
N PHE A 25 10.02 -0.96 3.67
CA PHE A 25 9.64 0.41 3.33
C PHE A 25 10.53 1.46 3.97
N ALA A 26 11.67 1.08 4.55
CA ALA A 26 12.55 2.02 5.25
C ALA A 26 13.08 3.13 4.32
N ARG A 27 13.23 2.86 3.02
CA ARG A 27 13.61 3.92 2.05
C ARG A 27 12.47 4.90 1.81
N ASP A 28 11.27 4.39 1.59
CA ASP A 28 10.08 5.18 1.23
C ASP A 28 9.51 5.97 2.42
N THR A 29 9.75 5.47 3.63
CA THR A 29 9.42 6.14 4.91
C THR A 29 10.58 7.00 5.43
N GLU A 30 11.69 7.07 4.68
CA GLU A 30 12.94 7.74 5.10
C GLU A 30 13.44 7.28 6.48
N CYS A 31 13.20 6.02 6.82
CA CYS A 31 13.64 5.39 8.05
C CYS A 31 14.95 4.60 7.88
N LYS A 32 15.48 4.47 6.65
CA LYS A 32 16.70 3.72 6.37
C LYS A 32 17.90 4.29 7.14
N GLY A 33 18.57 3.44 7.91
CA GLY A 33 19.73 3.82 8.73
C GLY A 33 19.40 4.59 10.01
N LYS A 34 18.12 4.85 10.30
CA LYS A 34 17.69 5.46 11.56
C LYS A 34 17.62 4.42 12.68
N ASN A 35 17.97 4.84 13.90
CA ASN A 35 17.75 4.03 15.09
C ASN A 35 16.24 3.96 15.43
N ALA A 36 15.86 3.03 16.32
CA ALA A 36 14.46 2.77 16.65
C ALA A 36 13.68 4.04 17.02
N ARG A 37 14.23 4.89 17.90
CA ARG A 37 13.57 6.13 18.34
C ARG A 37 13.38 7.14 17.21
N ALA A 38 14.38 7.30 16.34
CA ALA A 38 14.30 8.20 15.19
C ALA A 38 13.31 7.68 14.13
N THR A 39 13.23 6.36 13.97
CA THR A 39 12.23 5.70 13.12
C THR A 39 10.82 5.89 13.66
N GLU A 40 10.59 5.65 14.94
CA GLU A 40 9.30 5.90 15.61
C GLU A 40 8.84 7.35 15.43
N SER A 41 9.73 8.32 15.67
CA SER A 41 9.40 9.73 15.51
C SER A 41 9.05 10.09 14.06
N ARG A 42 9.76 9.53 13.07
CA ARG A 42 9.48 9.77 11.64
C ARG A 42 8.14 9.18 11.23
N LEU A 43 7.85 7.95 11.63
CA LEU A 43 6.59 7.27 11.32
C LEU A 43 5.40 7.98 11.98
N ALA A 44 5.54 8.44 13.22
CA ALA A 44 4.52 9.24 13.90
C ALA A 44 4.25 10.55 13.16
N GLN A 45 5.29 11.23 12.65
CA GLN A 45 5.14 12.42 11.82
C GLN A 45 4.42 12.11 10.50
N GLN A 46 4.78 11.03 9.81
CA GLN A 46 4.08 10.62 8.58
C GLN A 46 2.60 10.32 8.84
N ALA A 47 2.29 9.64 9.94
CA ALA A 47 0.90 9.38 10.33
C ALA A 47 0.12 10.68 10.55
N ALA A 48 0.72 11.69 11.21
CA ALA A 48 0.11 12.99 11.40
C ALA A 48 -0.10 13.76 10.07
N GLU A 49 0.88 13.72 9.16
CA GLU A 49 0.76 14.31 7.81
C GLU A 49 -0.36 13.65 7.00
N VAL A 50 -0.47 12.32 7.05
CA VAL A 50 -1.54 11.56 6.41
C VAL A 50 -2.88 11.92 7.05
N ALA A 51 -2.99 11.94 8.39
CA ALA A 51 -4.22 12.30 9.08
C ALA A 51 -4.71 13.72 8.72
N ALA A 52 -3.79 14.68 8.60
CA ALA A 52 -4.10 16.05 8.19
C ALA A 52 -4.60 16.13 6.73
N LYS A 53 -3.96 15.39 5.81
CA LYS A 53 -4.43 15.25 4.43
C LYS A 53 -5.82 14.62 4.39
N PHE A 54 -6.03 13.55 5.16
CA PHE A 54 -7.33 12.90 5.25
C PHE A 54 -8.39 13.86 5.77
N ALA A 55 -8.13 14.59 6.85
CA ALA A 55 -9.08 15.52 7.46
C ALA A 55 -9.54 16.66 6.52
N THR A 56 -8.73 17.00 5.52
CA THR A 56 -8.95 18.14 4.62
C THR A 56 -9.35 17.75 3.20
N CYS A 57 -9.30 16.46 2.84
CA CYS A 57 -9.58 16.00 1.49
C CYS A 57 -11.09 15.79 1.26
N PRO A 58 -11.71 16.43 0.25
CA PRO A 58 -13.08 16.15 -0.15
C PRO A 58 -13.30 14.67 -0.50
N ARG A 59 -14.47 14.13 -0.15
CA ARG A 59 -14.83 12.73 -0.43
C ARG A 59 -14.83 12.36 -1.91
N GLU A 60 -15.09 13.35 -2.75
CA GLU A 60 -15.14 13.25 -4.21
C GLU A 60 -13.76 13.35 -4.87
N CYS A 61 -12.69 13.64 -4.10
CA CYS A 61 -11.34 13.67 -4.64
C CYS A 61 -10.94 12.32 -5.21
N LYS A 62 -10.24 12.37 -6.33
CA LYS A 62 -9.62 11.21 -6.96
C LYS A 62 -8.10 11.39 -6.92
N PHE A 63 -7.40 10.32 -6.59
CA PHE A 63 -5.95 10.25 -6.73
C PHE A 63 -5.62 9.67 -8.09
N PHE A 64 -4.68 10.33 -8.76
CA PHE A 64 -4.21 9.96 -10.08
C PHE A 64 -2.78 9.46 -9.95
N ARG A 65 -2.42 8.44 -10.73
CA ARG A 65 -1.03 8.11 -11.01
C ARG A 65 -0.66 8.77 -12.34
N GLU A 66 0.45 9.48 -12.42
CA GLU A 66 0.82 10.27 -13.60
C GLU A 66 1.03 9.45 -14.89
N ASP A 67 1.26 8.14 -14.75
CA ASP A 67 1.59 7.22 -15.84
C ASP A 67 0.49 6.17 -16.13
N THR A 68 -0.66 6.22 -15.46
CA THR A 68 -1.80 5.32 -15.73
C THR A 68 -3.13 6.04 -15.75
N THR A 69 -4.10 5.47 -16.48
CA THR A 69 -5.50 5.89 -16.42
C THR A 69 -6.23 5.37 -15.17
N ASN A 70 -5.52 4.75 -14.23
CA ASN A 70 -6.13 4.19 -13.03
C ASN A 70 -6.33 5.30 -12.01
N GLU A 71 -7.59 5.57 -11.72
CA GLU A 71 -8.02 6.52 -10.70
C GLU A 71 -8.47 5.74 -9.46
N ILE A 72 -8.14 6.24 -8.28
CA ILE A 72 -8.75 5.77 -7.03
C ILE A 72 -9.47 6.92 -6.36
N GLY A 73 -10.75 6.71 -6.05
CA GLY A 73 -11.53 7.67 -5.28
C GLY A 73 -11.07 7.70 -3.82
N PHE A 74 -10.98 8.88 -3.21
CA PHE A 74 -10.68 9.01 -1.79
C PHE A 74 -11.69 8.28 -0.92
N ASN A 75 -12.97 8.31 -1.29
CA ASN A 75 -13.99 7.48 -0.65
C ASN A 75 -13.68 5.97 -0.67
N GLU A 76 -13.07 5.45 -1.74
CA GLU A 76 -12.74 4.03 -1.85
C GLU A 76 -11.62 3.63 -0.87
N VAL A 77 -10.66 4.53 -0.66
CA VAL A 77 -9.58 4.35 0.34
C VAL A 77 -10.12 4.49 1.76
N VAL A 78 -10.91 5.54 2.02
CA VAL A 78 -11.45 5.86 3.34
C VAL A 78 -12.39 4.76 3.85
N VAL A 79 -13.32 4.28 3.02
CA VAL A 79 -14.29 3.26 3.44
C VAL A 79 -13.60 1.95 3.83
N VAL A 80 -12.47 1.64 3.20
CA VAL A 80 -11.67 0.46 3.55
C VAL A 80 -10.86 0.68 4.82
N LEU A 81 -10.21 1.83 5.00
CA LEU A 81 -9.46 2.15 6.23
C LEU A 81 -10.37 2.28 7.47
N ALA A 82 -11.64 2.62 7.27
CA ALA A 82 -12.66 2.72 8.31
C ALA A 82 -13.22 1.36 8.80
N GLU A 83 -12.63 0.24 8.34
CA GLU A 83 -13.08 -1.14 8.57
C GLU A 83 -14.50 -1.45 8.03
N ASP A 84 -15.08 -0.57 7.21
CA ASP A 84 -16.45 -0.70 6.69
C ASP A 84 -16.52 -1.42 5.33
N ALA A 85 -15.36 -1.69 4.70
CA ALA A 85 -15.28 -2.50 3.49
C ALA A 85 -13.98 -3.31 3.39
N TRP A 86 -14.07 -4.43 2.67
CA TRP A 86 -12.91 -5.24 2.31
C TRP A 86 -12.07 -4.55 1.25
N LEU A 87 -10.74 -4.63 1.39
CA LEU A 87 -9.80 -4.27 0.32
C LEU A 87 -10.17 -5.04 -0.95
N ASN A 88 -10.35 -4.32 -2.06
CA ASN A 88 -10.60 -4.91 -3.37
C ASN A 88 -9.32 -4.95 -4.20
N ASP A 89 -9.35 -5.69 -5.32
CA ASP A 89 -8.21 -5.87 -6.21
C ASP A 89 -7.65 -4.55 -6.76
N ALA A 90 -8.50 -3.54 -6.99
CA ALA A 90 -8.07 -2.25 -7.52
C ALA A 90 -7.22 -1.47 -6.50
N ILE A 91 -7.66 -1.42 -5.24
CA ILE A 91 -6.93 -0.75 -4.16
C ILE A 91 -5.59 -1.44 -3.90
N ILE A 92 -5.58 -2.78 -3.84
CA ILE A 92 -4.33 -3.54 -3.69
C ILE A 92 -3.39 -3.31 -4.87
N SER A 93 -3.91 -3.34 -6.10
CA SER A 93 -3.11 -3.12 -7.30
C SER A 93 -2.51 -1.71 -7.32
N TYR A 94 -3.29 -0.68 -6.98
CA TYR A 94 -2.80 0.69 -6.89
C TYR A 94 -1.75 0.86 -5.80
N ALA A 95 -1.98 0.32 -4.60
CA ALA A 95 -1.03 0.39 -3.50
C ALA A 95 0.31 -0.26 -3.88
N LEU A 96 0.28 -1.45 -4.50
CA LEU A 96 1.51 -2.11 -4.97
C LEU A 96 2.19 -1.33 -6.10
N ALA A 97 1.40 -0.75 -7.01
CA ALA A 97 1.90 0.12 -8.06
C ALA A 97 2.68 1.31 -7.50
N VAL A 98 2.15 1.99 -6.48
CA VAL A 98 2.82 3.11 -5.79
C VAL A 98 4.04 2.62 -5.01
N MET A 99 3.91 1.51 -4.26
CA MET A 99 5.02 0.98 -3.48
C MET A 99 6.18 0.47 -4.35
N CYS A 100 5.93 -0.03 -5.55
CA CYS A 100 6.97 -0.52 -6.46
C CYS A 100 7.46 0.54 -7.45
N GLU A 101 6.92 1.75 -7.40
CA GLU A 101 7.29 2.83 -8.30
C GLU A 101 8.78 3.19 -8.18
N GLY A 102 9.45 3.30 -9.33
CA GLY A 102 10.88 3.62 -9.39
C GLY A 102 11.83 2.57 -8.79
N LYS A 103 11.33 1.38 -8.41
CA LYS A 103 12.16 0.26 -7.98
C LYS A 103 12.55 -0.58 -9.20
N GLU A 104 13.83 -0.53 -9.56
CA GLU A 104 14.37 -1.41 -10.60
C GLU A 104 14.32 -2.88 -10.13
N GLY A 105 14.12 -3.79 -11.08
CA GLY A 105 14.08 -5.23 -10.82
C GLY A 105 12.84 -5.75 -10.06
N VAL A 106 11.85 -4.90 -9.76
CA VAL A 106 10.60 -5.36 -9.13
C VAL A 106 9.50 -5.51 -10.17
N HIS A 107 8.87 -6.69 -10.22
CA HIS A 107 7.70 -6.95 -11.05
C HIS A 107 6.48 -7.32 -10.21
N THR A 108 5.41 -6.53 -10.34
CA THR A 108 4.14 -6.82 -9.66
C THR A 108 3.17 -7.52 -10.61
N LEU A 109 2.63 -8.66 -10.18
CA LEU A 109 1.55 -9.37 -10.85
C LEU A 109 0.18 -8.89 -10.35
N SER A 110 -0.84 -9.00 -11.21
CA SER A 110 -2.22 -8.75 -10.79
C SER A 110 -2.73 -9.88 -9.89
N SER A 111 -3.51 -9.53 -8.86
CA SER A 111 -4.20 -10.52 -8.02
C SER A 111 -5.16 -11.43 -8.78
N LEU A 112 -5.65 -10.98 -9.93
CA LEU A 112 -6.54 -11.74 -10.80
C LEU A 112 -5.84 -12.90 -11.51
N VAL A 113 -4.50 -12.93 -11.52
CA VAL A 113 -3.72 -14.01 -12.13
C VAL A 113 -4.00 -15.36 -11.46
N VAL A 114 -4.31 -15.38 -10.17
CA VAL A 114 -4.62 -16.62 -9.44
C VAL A 114 -5.94 -17.25 -9.91
N ASN A 115 -6.88 -16.43 -10.36
CA ASN A 115 -8.17 -16.87 -10.91
C ASN A 115 -8.10 -17.18 -12.42
N SER A 116 -6.97 -16.86 -13.06
CA SER A 116 -6.75 -17.15 -14.47
C SER A 116 -6.42 -18.64 -14.65
N LYS A 117 -7.15 -19.32 -15.55
CA LYS A 117 -6.78 -20.69 -16.02
C LYS A 117 -5.52 -20.69 -16.92
N LYS A 118 -4.91 -19.53 -17.15
CA LYS A 118 -3.76 -19.33 -18.02
C LYS A 118 -2.60 -18.75 -17.21
N PHE A 119 -1.37 -19.14 -17.57
CA PHE A 119 -0.17 -18.50 -17.03
C PHE A 119 -0.21 -16.99 -17.32
N PRO A 120 0.27 -16.15 -16.38
CA PRO A 120 0.38 -14.71 -16.60
C PRO A 120 1.26 -14.43 -17.81
N THR A 121 0.94 -13.35 -18.52
CA THR A 121 1.79 -12.87 -19.61
C THR A 121 3.19 -12.61 -19.05
N PRO A 122 4.24 -13.13 -19.70
CA PRO A 122 5.61 -12.87 -19.27
C PRO A 122 5.86 -11.37 -19.17
N PRO A 123 6.58 -10.92 -18.14
CA PRO A 123 6.94 -9.51 -18.04
C PRO A 123 7.71 -9.06 -19.28
N ARG A 124 7.48 -7.82 -19.71
CA ARG A 124 8.24 -7.19 -20.80
C ARG A 124 9.70 -6.91 -20.41
N LEU A 125 9.99 -6.93 -19.11
CA LEU A 125 11.34 -6.79 -18.55
C LEU A 125 12.07 -8.13 -18.61
N ARG A 126 13.39 -8.12 -18.81
CA ARG A 126 14.19 -9.34 -18.86
C ARG A 126 14.14 -10.03 -17.49
N LEU A 127 13.87 -11.33 -17.45
CA LEU A 127 13.86 -12.13 -16.21
C LEU A 127 15.17 -11.99 -15.42
N PHE A 128 16.32 -11.91 -16.09
CA PHE A 128 17.64 -11.74 -15.46
C PHE A 128 17.93 -10.35 -14.90
N SER A 129 17.04 -9.38 -15.11
CA SER A 129 17.12 -8.05 -14.47
C SER A 129 16.10 -7.90 -13.36
N MET A 130 15.41 -8.98 -12.95
CA MET A 130 14.47 -8.97 -11.84
C MET A 130 15.16 -9.44 -10.57
N GLU A 131 14.95 -8.69 -9.50
CA GLU A 131 15.31 -9.07 -8.13
C GLU A 131 14.10 -9.63 -7.40
N PHE A 132 12.91 -9.06 -7.63
CA PHE A 132 11.69 -9.45 -6.92
C PHE A 132 10.47 -9.57 -7.82
N ILE A 133 9.70 -10.62 -7.60
CA ILE A 133 8.34 -10.77 -8.14
C ILE A 133 7.35 -10.69 -6.98
N VAL A 134 6.39 -9.77 -7.07
CA VAL A 134 5.37 -9.54 -6.05
C VAL A 134 4.01 -9.97 -6.59
N LEU A 135 3.33 -10.86 -5.88
CA LEU A 135 2.01 -11.37 -6.22
C LEU A 135 1.05 -11.21 -5.03
N PRO A 136 0.07 -10.28 -5.10
CA PRO A 136 -1.05 -10.28 -4.18
C PRO A 136 -2.00 -11.45 -4.50
N VAL A 137 -2.52 -12.10 -3.47
CA VAL A 137 -3.50 -13.19 -3.61
C VAL A 137 -4.69 -12.88 -2.71
N ASN A 138 -5.89 -12.88 -3.31
CA ASN A 138 -7.13 -12.79 -2.58
C ASN A 138 -7.69 -14.19 -2.32
N HIS A 139 -7.82 -14.57 -1.05
CA HIS A 139 -8.47 -15.81 -0.63
C HIS A 139 -9.91 -15.52 -0.25
N GLY A 140 -10.86 -16.00 -1.07
CA GLY A 140 -12.28 -15.98 -0.73
C GLY A 140 -12.87 -14.58 -0.50
N SER A 141 -12.30 -13.54 -1.12
CA SER A 141 -12.74 -12.15 -1.04
C SER A 141 -12.69 -11.53 0.35
N ASN A 142 -11.98 -12.16 1.30
CA ASN A 142 -11.91 -11.69 2.69
C ASN A 142 -10.53 -11.84 3.34
N ARG A 143 -9.52 -12.33 2.62
CA ARG A 143 -8.16 -12.41 3.14
C ARG A 143 -7.18 -12.12 2.01
N TRP A 144 -6.20 -11.27 2.30
CA TRP A 144 -5.15 -10.93 1.37
C TRP A 144 -3.83 -11.50 1.85
N THR A 145 -3.12 -12.17 0.94
CA THR A 145 -1.75 -12.65 1.14
C THR A 145 -0.85 -11.98 0.11
N LEU A 146 0.34 -11.56 0.52
CA LEU A 146 1.36 -11.09 -0.40
C LEU A 146 2.45 -12.15 -0.53
N ILE A 147 2.67 -12.63 -1.74
CA ILE A 147 3.77 -13.54 -2.08
C ILE A 147 4.88 -12.69 -2.69
N VAL A 148 6.09 -12.80 -2.15
CA VAL A 148 7.28 -12.13 -2.68
C VAL A 148 8.30 -13.22 -2.98
N VAL A 149 8.76 -13.27 -4.23
CA VAL A 149 9.79 -14.20 -4.70
C VAL A 149 11.03 -13.40 -5.02
N GLU A 150 12.14 -13.76 -4.39
CA GLU A 150 13.48 -13.31 -4.76
C GLU A 150 13.98 -14.20 -5.91
N VAL A 151 14.48 -13.59 -6.99
CA VAL A 151 14.85 -14.25 -8.25
C VAL A 151 16.36 -14.42 -8.37
#